data_AF-A0A956CWE0-F1
#
_entry.id   AF-A0A956CWE0-F1
#
_cell.length_a   1.000
_cell.length_b   1.000
_cell.length_c   1.000
_cell.angle_alpha   90.00
_cell.angle_beta   90.00
_cell.angle_gamma   90.00
#
_symmetry.space_group_name_H-M   'P 1'
#
loop_
_entity.id
_entity.type
_entity.pdbx_description
1 polymer ?
#
loop_
_entity_poly.entity_id
_entity_poly.type
_entity_poly.pdbx_seq_one_letter_code
_entity_poly.pdbx_strand_id
1 'polypeptide(L)'
;MGPLPSSMVAAVATSAAAGKNPWLPLGVIFLLAAPSSVPSFLMNEDLHRQLHGLAPVEVLWTLGAIFGVLALADSLADKIGFIEKWLVPISTAWRPFAGVACATIIGVAAARDGSLPEVVAEPEVVEASLLVGGSVVGLTIGVSALFTWIATMGKTGTRLLLAMVPIPGLRLAHSFVDDFFAFGATVAGIAFGDTFLVPFLLAVYLAVGLVTGPLLTRLTFIHLKIGWALLRKGRRAATGERAGPPEPPSWVRAYAAENGLDGATILPSYVFRAPEVGRCRAGHLILGRDRTVFLTRVMFRPRALVVEEDRLSRVGYADTTTNRVVTLVSRLASGALGEVHVYLFPALEEEVTTALEAGLDGFVRVRVESPSARAALPGFADRERSVRFQPSEKAGSLRLQGILTIAAAIIGGVLSGGVFVPIGTGYFASPFWRRGLIGWLLSGYLSLCVLGTMGIGWPAAVLYASLLNAVALRDLTRNALKARVDGFVDRRAWLPIVASRVWVPAVGLADEADRWTADAEERPSDGSWRAIMQVVATA
;
A
#
# COMPACT_ATOMS: atom_id res chain seq x y z
N MET A 1 -29.20 4.75 23.35
CA MET A 1 -27.99 3.90 23.24
C MET A 1 -27.06 4.34 24.35
N GLY A 2 -26.76 3.47 25.32
CA GLY A 2 -25.79 3.79 26.38
C GLY A 2 -24.37 3.95 25.80
N PRO A 3 -23.45 4.59 26.54
CA PRO A 3 -22.04 4.65 26.14
C PRO A 3 -21.45 3.24 26.00
N LEU A 4 -20.54 3.06 25.03
CA LEU A 4 -19.81 1.80 24.86
C LEU A 4 -18.94 1.54 26.12
N PRO A 5 -18.87 0.30 26.64
CA PRO A 5 -18.01 -0.01 27.77
C PRO A 5 -16.54 0.29 27.45
N SER A 6 -15.82 0.92 28.35
CA SER A 6 -14.40 1.28 28.12
C SER A 6 -13.49 0.07 27.97
N SER A 7 -13.81 -1.05 28.62
CA SER A 7 -13.17 -2.34 28.37
C SER A 7 -13.34 -2.83 26.93
N MET A 8 -14.52 -2.63 26.32
CA MET A 8 -14.75 -2.94 24.92
C MET A 8 -13.93 -2.02 24.00
N VAL A 9 -13.86 -0.73 24.33
CA VAL A 9 -13.05 0.25 23.57
C VAL A 9 -11.56 -0.08 23.65
N ALA A 10 -11.07 -0.40 24.84
CA ALA A 10 -9.70 -0.84 25.09
C ALA A 10 -9.38 -2.15 24.35
N ALA A 11 -10.28 -3.13 24.40
CA ALA A 11 -10.15 -4.39 23.67
C ALA A 11 -10.01 -4.17 22.16
N VAL A 12 -10.87 -3.34 21.56
CA VAL A 12 -10.82 -3.07 20.12
C VAL A 12 -9.57 -2.29 19.73
N ALA A 13 -9.17 -1.29 20.51
CA ALA A 13 -7.98 -0.48 20.24
C ALA A 13 -6.67 -1.28 20.36
N THR A 14 -6.52 -2.08 21.42
CA THR A 14 -5.35 -2.95 21.63
C THR A 14 -5.26 -4.05 20.58
N SER A 15 -6.41 -4.58 20.13
CA SER A 15 -6.47 -5.56 19.04
C SER A 15 -6.09 -4.95 17.69
N ALA A 16 -6.56 -3.73 17.39
CA ALA A 16 -6.13 -2.99 16.21
C ALA A 16 -4.60 -2.74 16.23
N ALA A 17 -4.05 -2.38 17.39
CA ALA A 17 -2.62 -2.23 17.58
C ALA A 17 -1.85 -3.55 17.38
N ALA A 18 -2.42 -4.68 17.80
CA ALA A 18 -1.81 -6.00 17.64
C ALA A 18 -1.66 -6.39 16.16
N GLY A 19 -2.56 -5.92 15.29
CA GLY A 19 -2.44 -6.06 13.84
C GLY A 19 -1.23 -5.32 13.25
N LYS A 20 -0.64 -4.37 13.99
CA LYS A 20 0.61 -3.68 13.63
C LYS A 20 1.81 -4.35 14.29
N ASN A 21 1.85 -4.40 15.60
CA ASN A 21 2.90 -5.10 16.35
C ASN A 21 2.22 -6.10 17.29
N PRO A 22 2.35 -7.41 17.05
CA PRO A 22 1.56 -8.42 17.76
C PRO A 22 1.96 -8.59 19.24
N TRP A 23 3.14 -8.13 19.62
CA TRP A 23 3.68 -8.31 20.96
C TRP A 23 3.46 -7.07 21.83
N LEU A 24 3.47 -5.88 21.22
CA LEU A 24 3.46 -4.61 21.93
C LEU A 24 2.22 -4.41 22.82
N PRO A 25 0.97 -4.61 22.34
CA PRO A 25 -0.20 -4.39 23.17
C PRO A 25 -0.25 -5.36 24.35
N LEU A 26 0.13 -6.63 24.15
CA LEU A 26 0.23 -7.61 25.23
C LEU A 26 1.26 -7.18 26.28
N GLY A 27 2.44 -6.75 25.85
CA GLY A 27 3.47 -6.23 26.75
C GLY A 27 2.96 -5.05 27.58
N VAL A 28 2.31 -4.07 26.95
CA VAL A 28 1.75 -2.90 27.63
C VAL A 28 0.62 -3.28 28.60
N ILE A 29 -0.32 -4.14 28.19
CA ILE A 29 -1.42 -4.62 29.04
C ILE A 29 -0.86 -5.26 30.31
N PHE A 30 0.09 -6.20 30.18
CA PHE A 30 0.63 -6.91 31.34
C PHE A 30 1.52 -6.03 32.23
N LEU A 31 2.33 -5.15 31.65
CA LEU A 31 3.17 -4.21 32.40
C LEU A 31 2.34 -3.17 33.17
N LEU A 32 1.18 -2.76 32.64
CA LEU A 32 0.26 -1.87 33.34
C LEU A 32 -0.64 -2.62 34.33
N ALA A 33 -0.91 -3.92 34.11
CA ALA A 33 -1.70 -4.73 35.03
C ALA A 33 -0.91 -5.16 36.28
N ALA A 34 0.42 -5.32 36.18
CA ALA A 34 1.24 -5.88 37.26
C ALA A 34 1.35 -5.01 38.53
N PRO A 35 1.54 -3.67 38.44
CA PRO A 35 1.63 -2.81 39.63
C PRO A 35 0.33 -2.78 40.43
N SER A 36 0.42 -2.59 41.74
CA SER A 36 -0.73 -2.45 42.64
C SER A 36 -1.58 -1.21 42.37
N SER A 37 -1.02 -0.21 41.69
CA SER A 37 -1.70 1.00 41.25
C SER A 37 -0.99 1.59 40.04
N VAL A 38 -1.76 2.15 39.11
CA VAL A 38 -1.25 2.88 37.95
C VAL A 38 -1.86 4.28 37.95
N PRO A 39 -1.09 5.33 37.61
CA PRO A 39 -1.66 6.67 37.44
C PRO A 39 -2.87 6.67 36.50
N SER A 40 -3.95 7.35 36.88
CA SER A 40 -5.21 7.37 36.14
C SER A 40 -5.11 7.92 34.71
N PHE A 41 -4.05 8.69 34.40
CA PHE A 41 -3.76 9.14 33.04
C PHE A 41 -3.16 8.05 32.13
N LEU A 42 -2.71 6.91 32.67
CA LEU A 42 -2.16 5.78 31.93
C LEU A 42 -3.16 4.65 31.72
N MET A 43 -4.06 4.42 32.67
CA MET A 43 -5.12 3.41 32.59
C MET A 43 -6.29 3.77 33.50
N ASN A 44 -7.51 3.54 33.03
CA ASN A 44 -8.72 3.63 33.85
C ASN A 44 -8.62 2.67 35.06
N GLU A 45 -9.06 3.14 36.24
CA GLU A 45 -8.95 2.39 37.51
C GLU A 45 -9.77 1.09 37.54
N ASP A 46 -10.96 1.07 36.93
CA ASP A 46 -11.79 -0.14 36.83
C ASP A 46 -11.16 -1.15 35.87
N LEU A 47 -10.64 -0.69 34.73
CA LEU A 47 -9.91 -1.55 33.80
C LEU A 47 -8.61 -2.10 34.44
N HIS A 48 -7.91 -1.30 35.24
CA HIS A 48 -6.73 -1.75 36.00
C HIS A 48 -7.08 -2.84 36.99
N ARG A 49 -8.12 -2.63 37.81
CA ARG A 49 -8.60 -3.61 38.80
C ARG A 49 -8.95 -4.94 38.13
N GLN A 50 -9.67 -4.88 37.01
CA GLN A 50 -10.07 -6.04 36.20
C GLN A 50 -8.86 -6.84 35.70
N LEU A 51 -7.85 -6.15 35.17
CA LEU A 51 -6.66 -6.79 34.60
C LEU A 51 -5.69 -7.29 35.68
N HIS A 52 -5.54 -6.56 36.78
CA HIS A 52 -4.69 -6.93 37.91
C HIS A 52 -5.15 -8.25 38.54
N GLY A 53 -6.46 -8.48 38.61
CA GLY A 53 -7.05 -9.71 39.16
C GLY A 53 -6.96 -10.96 38.27
N LEU A 54 -6.36 -10.88 37.08
CA LEU A 54 -6.33 -12.01 36.14
C LEU A 54 -5.33 -13.12 36.53
N ALA A 55 -4.20 -12.76 37.13
CA ALA A 55 -3.11 -13.68 37.44
C ALA A 55 -2.23 -13.13 38.59
N PRO A 56 -1.38 -13.97 39.22
CA PRO A 56 -0.41 -13.51 40.19
C PRO A 56 0.52 -12.43 39.62
N VAL A 57 0.93 -11.48 40.46
CA VAL A 57 1.73 -10.31 40.07
C VAL A 57 3.04 -10.71 39.40
N GLU A 58 3.70 -11.77 39.87
CA GLU A 58 4.94 -12.30 39.31
C GLU A 58 4.74 -12.80 37.87
N VAL A 59 3.57 -13.40 37.59
CA VAL A 59 3.21 -13.87 36.25
C VAL A 59 2.95 -12.69 35.32
N LEU A 60 2.26 -11.65 35.79
CA LEU A 60 2.01 -10.43 35.01
C LEU A 60 3.31 -9.71 34.65
N TRP A 61 4.23 -9.55 35.60
CA TRP A 61 5.57 -8.98 35.32
C TRP A 61 6.36 -9.82 34.31
N THR A 62 6.33 -11.14 34.46
CA THR A 62 7.07 -12.06 33.59
C THR A 62 6.54 -12.01 32.16
N LEU A 63 5.21 -12.06 31.99
CA LEU A 63 4.58 -11.94 30.67
C LEU A 63 4.82 -10.56 30.07
N GLY A 64 4.70 -9.49 30.86
CA GLY A 64 5.01 -8.13 30.45
C GLY A 64 6.44 -7.97 29.93
N ALA A 65 7.42 -8.55 30.64
CA ALA A 65 8.81 -8.57 30.22
C ALA A 65 9.03 -9.36 28.92
N ILE A 66 8.48 -10.58 28.81
CA ILE A 66 8.62 -11.42 27.62
C ILE A 66 8.04 -10.71 26.39
N PHE A 67 6.81 -10.23 26.47
CA PHE A 67 6.16 -9.55 25.35
C PHE A 67 6.78 -8.19 25.04
N GLY A 68 7.26 -7.46 26.05
CA GLY A 68 8.03 -6.23 25.85
C GLY A 68 9.33 -6.47 25.09
N VAL A 69 10.08 -7.52 25.43
CA VAL A 69 11.31 -7.91 24.71
C VAL A 69 11.00 -8.35 23.28
N LEU A 70 9.94 -9.14 23.06
CA LEU A 70 9.52 -9.55 21.72
C LEU A 70 9.05 -8.36 20.88
N ALA A 71 8.36 -7.38 21.47
CA ALA A 71 7.94 -6.15 20.81
C ALA A 71 9.15 -5.31 20.36
N LEU A 72 10.14 -5.17 21.25
CA LEU A 72 11.40 -4.50 20.93
C LEU A 72 12.13 -5.24 19.80
N ALA A 73 12.25 -6.56 19.90
CA ALA A 73 12.90 -7.39 18.89
C ALA A 73 12.20 -7.31 17.53
N ASP A 74 10.86 -7.29 17.49
CA ASP A 74 10.09 -7.15 16.24
C ASP A 74 10.30 -5.76 15.60
N SER A 75 10.44 -4.72 16.43
CA SER A 75 10.79 -3.36 15.97
C SER A 75 12.24 -3.25 15.46
N LEU A 76 13.13 -4.12 15.95
CA LEU A 76 14.50 -4.26 15.46
C LEU A 76 14.64 -5.24 14.30
N ALA A 77 13.60 -6.01 13.96
CA ALA A 77 13.70 -7.09 13.00
C ALA A 77 14.06 -6.60 11.59
N ASP A 78 13.58 -5.42 11.19
CA ASP A 78 13.94 -4.78 9.92
C ASP A 78 15.39 -4.21 9.90
N LYS A 79 16.15 -4.35 11.00
CA LYS A 79 17.52 -3.82 11.18
C LYS A 79 18.57 -4.91 11.34
N ILE A 80 18.19 -6.06 11.89
CA ILE A 80 19.10 -7.15 12.24
C ILE A 80 18.66 -8.39 11.46
N GLY A 81 19.36 -8.68 10.37
CA GLY A 81 18.99 -9.75 9.44
C GLY A 81 18.91 -11.16 10.06
N PHE A 82 19.52 -11.40 11.23
CA PHE A 82 19.28 -12.63 11.99
C PHE A 82 17.88 -12.65 12.63
N ILE A 83 17.46 -11.56 13.28
CA ILE A 83 16.13 -11.42 13.89
C ILE A 83 15.05 -11.47 12.81
N GLU A 84 15.28 -10.78 11.69
CA GLU A 84 14.37 -10.78 10.53
C GLU A 84 13.96 -12.20 10.11
N LYS A 85 14.94 -13.12 10.03
CA LYS A 85 14.76 -14.46 9.47
C LYS A 85 13.82 -15.36 10.26
N TRP A 86 13.78 -15.22 11.59
CA TRP A 86 12.97 -16.09 12.44
C TRP A 86 11.78 -15.36 13.07
N LEU A 87 11.95 -14.11 13.50
CA LEU A 87 10.91 -13.38 14.21
C LEU A 87 9.85 -12.80 13.27
N VAL A 88 10.21 -12.26 12.10
CA VAL A 88 9.22 -11.66 11.18
C VAL A 88 8.20 -12.69 10.68
N PRO A 89 8.58 -13.93 10.29
CA PRO A 89 7.61 -14.97 9.94
C PRO A 89 6.66 -15.30 11.10
N ILE A 90 7.19 -15.42 12.32
CA ILE A 90 6.40 -15.74 13.52
C ILE A 90 5.45 -14.59 13.85
N SER A 91 5.95 -13.35 13.95
CA SER A 91 5.15 -12.16 14.20
C SER A 91 4.04 -12.00 13.16
N THR A 92 4.35 -12.21 11.88
CA THR A 92 3.36 -12.07 10.80
C THR A 92 2.26 -13.12 10.91
N ALA A 93 2.60 -14.37 11.22
CA ALA A 93 1.63 -15.44 11.45
C ALA A 93 0.82 -15.23 12.75
N TRP A 94 1.43 -14.62 13.77
CA TRP A 94 0.85 -14.43 15.09
C TRP A 94 -0.11 -13.25 15.21
N ARG A 95 -0.02 -12.23 14.34
CA ARG A 95 -0.86 -11.01 14.39
C ARG A 95 -2.37 -11.23 14.58
N PRO A 96 -3.04 -12.13 13.83
CA PRO A 96 -4.46 -12.39 14.06
C PRO A 96 -4.74 -12.98 15.44
N PHE A 97 -3.86 -13.86 15.93
CA PHE A 97 -3.97 -14.50 17.23
C PHE A 97 -3.69 -13.51 18.37
N ALA A 98 -2.71 -12.63 18.21
CA ALA A 98 -2.41 -11.59 19.18
C ALA A 98 -3.58 -10.61 19.38
N GLY A 99 -4.26 -10.22 18.29
CA GLY A 99 -5.45 -9.37 18.38
C GLY A 99 -6.60 -10.08 19.11
N VAL A 100 -6.88 -11.34 18.78
CA VAL A 100 -7.86 -12.14 19.52
C VAL A 100 -7.47 -12.27 20.99
N ALA A 101 -6.19 -12.53 21.29
CA ALA A 101 -5.70 -12.65 22.66
C ALA A 101 -5.92 -11.36 23.47
N CYS A 102 -5.60 -10.18 22.91
CA CYS A 102 -5.84 -8.90 23.56
C CYS A 102 -7.34 -8.70 23.87
N ALA A 103 -8.20 -8.98 22.87
CA ALA A 103 -9.64 -8.87 23.03
C ALA A 103 -10.20 -9.83 24.08
N THR A 104 -9.72 -11.07 24.11
CA THR A 104 -10.14 -12.08 25.07
C THR A 104 -9.67 -11.75 26.48
N ILE A 105 -8.42 -11.31 26.66
CA ILE A 105 -7.88 -10.92 27.98
C ILE A 105 -8.72 -9.80 28.59
N ILE A 106 -8.97 -8.72 27.83
CA ILE A 106 -9.73 -7.56 28.32
C ILE A 106 -11.22 -7.92 28.47
N GLY A 107 -11.79 -8.67 27.52
CA GLY A 107 -13.20 -9.08 27.58
C GLY A 107 -13.50 -10.01 28.75
N VAL A 108 -12.62 -10.97 29.04
CA VAL A 108 -12.76 -11.88 30.20
C VAL A 108 -12.54 -11.13 31.52
N ALA A 109 -11.57 -10.21 31.58
CA ALA A 109 -11.35 -9.37 32.76
C ALA A 109 -12.60 -8.54 33.11
N ALA A 110 -13.20 -7.90 32.10
CA ALA A 110 -14.43 -7.12 32.28
C ALA A 110 -15.65 -7.98 32.65
N ALA A 111 -15.77 -9.19 32.09
CA ALA A 111 -16.88 -10.10 32.41
C ALA A 111 -16.80 -10.64 33.85
N ARG A 112 -15.59 -10.80 34.42
CA ARG A 112 -15.39 -11.26 35.81
C ARG A 112 -15.78 -10.23 36.86
N ASP A 113 -15.60 -8.95 36.57
CA ASP A 113 -15.94 -7.86 37.50
C ASP A 113 -17.44 -7.50 37.46
N GLY A 114 -18.13 -7.92 36.39
CA GLY A 114 -19.59 -7.83 36.27
C GLY A 114 -20.38 -8.96 36.95
N SER A 115 -19.71 -9.93 37.62
CA SER A 115 -20.42 -10.97 38.38
C SER A 115 -20.97 -10.41 39.69
N LEU A 116 -22.26 -10.65 39.94
CA LEU A 116 -23.01 -10.20 41.12
C LEU A 116 -22.27 -10.45 42.45
N PRO A 117 -22.47 -9.58 43.47
CA PRO A 117 -22.05 -9.91 44.83
C PRO A 117 -22.63 -11.28 45.22
N GLU A 118 -21.85 -12.11 45.93
CA GLU A 118 -22.16 -13.49 46.35
C GLU A 118 -23.45 -13.69 47.18
N VAL A 119 -24.30 -12.66 47.29
CA VAL A 119 -25.55 -12.69 48.05
C VAL A 119 -26.71 -13.06 47.10
N VAL A 120 -26.92 -14.37 46.96
CA VAL A 120 -28.16 -15.02 46.49
C VAL A 120 -28.69 -14.53 45.12
N ALA A 121 -28.06 -14.98 44.02
CA ALA A 121 -28.63 -14.85 42.68
C ALA A 121 -29.45 -16.11 42.33
N GLU A 122 -30.72 -15.94 41.96
CA GLU A 122 -31.56 -17.01 41.43
C GLU A 122 -30.98 -17.58 40.12
N PRO A 123 -31.12 -18.89 39.85
CA PRO A 123 -30.48 -19.57 38.72
C PRO A 123 -30.84 -18.96 37.36
N GLU A 124 -32.04 -18.41 37.20
CA GLU A 124 -32.52 -17.77 35.98
C GLU A 124 -31.80 -16.42 35.70
N VAL A 125 -31.42 -15.68 36.75
CA VAL A 125 -30.64 -14.44 36.67
C VAL A 125 -29.17 -14.75 36.33
N VAL A 126 -28.64 -15.86 36.84
CA VAL A 126 -27.29 -16.35 36.51
C VAL A 126 -27.20 -16.75 35.03
N GLU A 127 -28.21 -17.46 34.52
CA GLU A 127 -28.25 -17.91 33.12
C GLU A 127 -28.41 -16.74 32.13
N ALA A 128 -29.28 -15.77 32.44
CA ALA A 128 -29.42 -14.54 31.66
C ALA A 128 -28.15 -13.67 31.68
N SER A 129 -27.48 -13.56 32.84
CA SER A 129 -26.21 -12.83 32.99
C SER A 129 -25.07 -13.50 32.22
N LEU A 130 -24.99 -14.83 32.21
CA LEU A 130 -24.01 -15.59 31.42
C LEU A 130 -24.25 -15.44 29.90
N LEU A 131 -25.51 -15.41 29.46
CA LEU A 131 -25.89 -15.15 28.07
C LEU A 131 -25.52 -13.71 27.64
N VAL A 132 -25.81 -12.72 28.48
CA VAL A 132 -25.48 -11.31 28.20
C VAL A 132 -23.95 -11.10 28.25
N GLY A 133 -23.26 -11.54 29.29
CA GLY A 133 -21.81 -11.47 29.41
C GLY A 133 -21.08 -12.23 28.29
N GLY A 134 -21.54 -13.43 27.95
CA GLY A 134 -21.04 -14.22 26.84
C GLY A 134 -21.27 -13.56 25.47
N SER A 135 -22.42 -12.90 25.27
CA SER A 135 -22.70 -12.15 24.04
C SER A 135 -21.83 -10.91 23.88
N VAL A 136 -21.53 -10.20 24.98
CA VAL A 136 -20.64 -9.04 25.01
C VAL A 136 -19.19 -9.44 24.75
N VAL A 137 -18.73 -10.54 25.33
CA VAL A 137 -17.39 -11.12 25.04
C VAL A 137 -17.30 -11.55 23.58
N GLY A 138 -18.30 -12.28 23.06
CA GLY A 138 -18.35 -12.71 21.66
C GLY A 138 -18.35 -11.53 20.68
N LEU A 139 -19.12 -10.48 20.96
CA LEU A 139 -19.15 -9.26 20.15
C LEU A 139 -17.83 -8.49 20.23
N THR A 140 -17.22 -8.38 21.41
CA THR A 140 -15.91 -7.75 21.60
C THR A 140 -14.83 -8.48 20.80
N ILE A 141 -14.79 -9.81 20.84
CA ILE A 141 -13.86 -10.62 20.06
C ILE A 141 -14.11 -10.45 18.56
N GLY A 142 -15.37 -10.52 18.11
CA GLY A 142 -15.73 -10.37 16.69
C GLY A 142 -15.32 -9.02 16.11
N VAL A 143 -15.65 -7.92 16.79
CA VAL A 143 -15.27 -6.57 16.38
C VAL A 143 -13.74 -6.41 16.42
N SER A 144 -13.10 -6.87 17.49
CA SER A 144 -11.64 -6.80 17.64
C SER A 144 -10.88 -7.58 16.57
N ALA A 145 -11.36 -8.77 16.20
CA ALA A 145 -10.78 -9.57 15.12
C ALA A 145 -10.88 -8.86 13.77
N LEU A 146 -12.00 -8.18 13.49
CA LEU A 146 -12.17 -7.39 12.27
C LEU A 146 -11.17 -6.22 12.21
N PHE A 147 -11.01 -5.47 13.29
CA PHE A 147 -10.03 -4.37 13.38
C PHE A 147 -8.59 -4.87 13.25
N THR A 148 -8.26 -5.98 13.90
CA THR A 148 -6.96 -6.65 13.79
C THR A 148 -6.67 -7.05 12.34
N TRP A 149 -7.66 -7.62 11.65
CA TRP A 149 -7.54 -8.00 10.25
C TRP A 149 -7.28 -6.78 9.35
N ILE A 150 -8.03 -5.69 9.53
CA ILE A 150 -7.83 -4.42 8.80
C ILE A 150 -6.41 -3.90 9.03
N ALA A 151 -5.96 -3.85 10.29
CA ALA A 151 -4.63 -3.34 10.64
C ALA A 151 -3.50 -4.21 10.06
N THR A 152 -3.66 -5.53 10.11
CA THR A 152 -2.71 -6.50 9.55
C THR A 152 -2.59 -6.36 8.04
N MET A 153 -3.72 -6.24 7.34
CA MET A 153 -3.75 -6.04 5.89
C MET A 153 -3.20 -4.65 5.51
N GLY A 154 -3.47 -3.63 6.32
CA GLY A 154 -2.86 -2.30 6.23
C GLY A 154 -1.33 -2.35 6.28
N LYS A 155 -0.76 -2.93 7.34
CA LYS A 155 0.70 -3.05 7.50
C LYS A 155 1.32 -3.88 6.37
N THR A 156 0.73 -5.02 6.07
CA THR A 156 1.27 -5.93 5.04
C THR A 156 1.20 -5.31 3.65
N GLY A 157 0.04 -4.74 3.28
CA GLY A 157 -0.15 -4.07 1.99
C GLY A 157 0.77 -2.86 1.82
N THR A 158 0.93 -2.02 2.86
CA THR A 158 1.83 -0.87 2.80
C THR A 158 3.30 -1.31 2.73
N ARG A 159 3.76 -2.26 3.55
CA ARG A 159 5.13 -2.81 3.44
C ARG A 159 5.43 -3.35 2.05
N LEU A 160 4.44 -3.99 1.41
CA LEU A 160 4.57 -4.48 0.05
C LEU A 160 4.63 -3.35 -0.99
N LEU A 161 3.80 -2.32 -0.87
CA LEU A 161 3.88 -1.13 -1.74
C LEU A 161 5.22 -0.40 -1.59
N LEU A 162 5.71 -0.25 -0.36
CA LEU A 162 7.00 0.37 -0.08
C LEU A 162 8.17 -0.50 -0.57
N ALA A 163 8.01 -1.82 -0.64
CA ALA A 163 9.02 -2.68 -1.27
C ALA A 163 9.19 -2.40 -2.77
N MET A 164 8.17 -1.87 -3.44
CA MET A 164 8.23 -1.46 -4.86
C MET A 164 8.87 -0.08 -5.07
N VAL A 165 9.02 0.71 -4.00
CA VAL A 165 9.66 2.02 -4.01
C VAL A 165 11.07 1.83 -3.43
N PRO A 166 12.12 1.70 -4.26
CA PRO A 166 13.47 1.44 -3.77
C PRO A 166 14.08 2.71 -3.16
N ILE A 167 13.58 3.11 -1.99
CA ILE A 167 14.16 4.16 -1.16
C ILE A 167 14.74 3.46 0.08
N PRO A 168 16.09 3.41 0.20
CA PRO A 168 16.76 2.91 1.40
C PRO A 168 16.20 3.61 2.65
N GLY A 169 15.86 2.84 3.69
CA GLY A 169 15.31 3.38 4.95
C GLY A 169 13.79 3.57 4.97
N LEU A 170 13.07 3.51 3.84
CA LEU A 170 11.61 3.67 3.79
C LEU A 170 10.86 2.57 4.56
N ARG A 171 11.34 1.33 4.45
CA ARG A 171 10.80 0.18 5.21
C ARG A 171 11.00 0.36 6.71
N LEU A 172 12.18 0.84 7.09
CA LEU A 172 12.57 1.07 8.49
C LEU A 172 11.74 2.17 9.13
N ALA A 173 11.58 3.31 8.46
CA ALA A 173 10.75 4.41 8.96
C ALA A 173 9.27 4.02 9.06
N HIS A 174 8.76 3.29 8.06
CA HIS A 174 7.39 2.80 8.10
C HIS A 174 7.16 1.82 9.26
N SER A 175 8.11 0.91 9.52
CA SER A 175 7.99 -0.01 10.65
C SER A 175 7.91 0.72 11.98
N PHE A 176 8.74 1.75 12.18
CA PHE A 176 8.67 2.57 13.39
C PHE A 176 7.35 3.31 13.51
N VAL A 177 6.83 3.91 12.43
CA VAL A 177 5.51 4.58 12.46
C VAL A 177 4.40 3.59 12.82
N ASP A 178 4.44 2.38 12.30
CA ASP A 178 3.49 1.32 12.66
C ASP A 178 3.61 0.92 14.14
N ASP A 179 4.83 0.86 14.69
CA ASP A 179 5.05 0.57 16.11
C ASP A 179 4.59 1.72 17.01
N PHE A 180 4.82 2.97 16.61
CA PHE A 180 4.30 4.14 17.33
C PHE A 180 2.78 4.24 17.26
N PHE A 181 2.18 3.91 16.12
CA PHE A 181 0.74 3.78 16.02
C PHE A 181 0.22 2.66 16.93
N ALA A 182 0.88 1.50 16.95
CA ALA A 182 0.51 0.40 17.83
C ALA A 182 0.58 0.83 19.31
N PHE A 183 1.65 1.52 19.70
CA PHE A 183 1.83 2.05 21.05
C PHE A 183 0.74 3.08 21.39
N GLY A 184 0.59 4.10 20.55
CA GLY A 184 -0.37 5.19 20.76
C GLY A 184 -1.81 4.70 20.78
N ALA A 185 -2.19 3.77 19.90
CA ALA A 185 -3.53 3.17 19.90
C ALA A 185 -3.78 2.30 21.14
N THR A 186 -2.77 1.57 21.61
CA THR A 186 -2.84 0.78 22.86
C THR A 186 -3.03 1.71 24.06
N VAL A 187 -2.17 2.71 24.22
CA VAL A 187 -2.26 3.68 25.33
C VAL A 187 -3.56 4.46 25.26
N ALA A 188 -3.97 4.94 24.08
CA ALA A 188 -5.22 5.68 23.93
C ALA A 188 -6.44 4.83 24.28
N GLY A 189 -6.45 3.56 23.85
CA GLY A 189 -7.50 2.60 24.19
C GLY A 189 -7.66 2.37 25.69
N ILE A 190 -6.52 2.28 26.40
CA ILE A 190 -6.47 1.95 27.83
C ILE A 190 -6.67 3.19 28.72
N ALA A 191 -6.15 4.35 28.32
CA ALA A 191 -6.20 5.59 29.09
C ALA A 191 -7.45 6.44 28.82
N PHE A 192 -8.00 6.39 27.60
CA PHE A 192 -9.11 7.24 27.16
C PHE A 192 -10.34 6.44 26.70
N GLY A 193 -10.45 5.17 27.13
CA GLY A 193 -11.54 4.26 26.75
C GLY A 193 -12.93 4.77 27.11
N ASP A 194 -13.05 5.58 28.17
CA ASP A 194 -14.33 6.19 28.61
C ASP A 194 -14.71 7.45 27.80
N THR A 195 -13.80 7.97 26.99
CA THR A 195 -14.03 9.17 26.19
C THR A 195 -14.62 8.82 24.83
N PHE A 196 -15.43 9.73 24.26
CA PHE A 196 -15.95 9.55 22.89
C PHE A 196 -14.86 9.63 21.80
N LEU A 197 -13.67 10.13 22.14
CA LEU A 197 -12.56 10.31 21.19
C LEU A 197 -12.10 8.99 20.59
N VAL A 198 -11.86 7.96 21.42
CA VAL A 198 -11.33 6.67 20.96
C VAL A 198 -12.35 5.89 20.11
N PRO A 199 -13.63 5.75 20.54
CA PRO A 199 -14.67 5.15 19.70
C PRO A 199 -14.83 5.87 18.36
N PHE A 200 -14.77 7.21 18.34
CA PHE A 200 -14.84 7.97 17.10
C PHE A 200 -13.67 7.66 16.16
N LEU A 201 -12.43 7.66 16.68
CA LEU A 201 -11.24 7.32 15.91
C LEU A 201 -11.29 5.88 15.39
N LEU A 202 -11.77 4.93 16.19
CA LEU A 202 -11.99 3.54 15.77
C LEU A 202 -13.06 3.45 14.68
N ALA A 203 -14.17 4.17 14.80
CA ALA A 203 -15.22 4.19 13.78
C ALA A 203 -14.70 4.74 12.44
N VAL A 204 -13.90 5.82 12.47
CA VAL A 204 -13.22 6.36 11.29
C VAL A 204 -12.25 5.33 10.71
N TYR A 205 -11.45 4.67 11.56
CA TYR A 205 -10.51 3.63 11.14
C TYR A 205 -11.23 2.45 10.45
N LEU A 206 -12.37 2.01 11.01
CA LEU A 206 -13.20 0.96 10.42
C LEU A 206 -13.80 1.40 9.07
N ALA A 207 -14.34 2.62 8.99
CA ALA A 207 -14.90 3.14 7.75
C ALA A 207 -13.87 3.18 6.62
N VAL A 208 -12.65 3.65 6.92
CA VAL A 208 -11.53 3.62 5.97
C VAL A 208 -11.11 2.17 5.66
N GLY A 209 -11.06 1.31 6.68
CA GLY A 209 -10.67 -0.10 6.58
C GLY A 209 -11.62 -0.96 5.75
N LEU A 210 -12.93 -0.75 5.82
CA LEU A 210 -13.93 -1.47 5.02
C LEU A 210 -13.74 -1.20 3.52
N VAL A 211 -13.31 0.01 3.16
CA VAL A 211 -13.05 0.39 1.77
C VAL A 211 -11.66 -0.08 1.31
N THR A 212 -10.65 0.04 2.17
CA THR A 212 -9.25 -0.21 1.81
C THR A 212 -8.81 -1.66 2.02
N GLY A 213 -9.32 -2.35 3.03
CA GLY A 213 -8.96 -3.73 3.42
C GLY A 213 -9.10 -4.75 2.29
N PRO A 214 -10.24 -4.82 1.58
CA PRO A 214 -10.39 -5.71 0.43
C PRO A 214 -9.40 -5.42 -0.71
N LEU A 215 -9.05 -4.15 -0.93
CA LEU A 215 -8.06 -3.75 -1.93
C LEU A 215 -6.65 -4.17 -1.50
N LEU A 216 -6.27 -3.89 -0.25
CA LEU A 216 -4.98 -4.24 0.32
C LEU A 216 -4.77 -5.76 0.38
N THR A 217 -5.82 -6.52 0.66
CA THR A 217 -5.78 -8.00 0.63
C THR A 217 -5.47 -8.50 -0.78
N ARG A 218 -6.13 -7.96 -1.80
CA ARG A 218 -5.86 -8.31 -3.21
C ARG A 218 -4.44 -7.94 -3.62
N LEU A 219 -3.98 -6.75 -3.23
CA LEU A 219 -2.61 -6.30 -3.48
C LEU A 219 -1.59 -7.22 -2.81
N THR A 220 -1.83 -7.59 -1.55
CA THR A 220 -0.97 -8.51 -0.80
C THR A 220 -0.86 -9.86 -1.52
N PHE A 221 -1.98 -10.39 -1.99
CA PHE A 221 -2.01 -11.63 -2.73
C PHE A 221 -1.30 -11.56 -4.10
N ILE A 222 -1.41 -10.43 -4.81
CA ILE A 222 -0.64 -10.19 -6.05
C ILE A 222 0.85 -10.28 -5.75
N HIS A 223 1.33 -9.62 -4.69
CA HIS A 223 2.75 -9.63 -4.34
C HIS A 223 3.25 -10.98 -3.85
N LEU A 224 2.42 -11.73 -3.12
CA LEU A 224 2.75 -13.11 -2.73
C LEU A 224 3.00 -13.96 -3.99
N LYS A 225 2.15 -13.81 -5.02
CA LYS A 225 2.37 -14.45 -6.31
C LYS A 225 3.65 -13.98 -7.01
N ILE A 226 4.00 -12.69 -6.89
CA ILE A 226 5.25 -12.11 -7.42
C ILE A 226 6.45 -12.78 -6.75
N GLY A 227 6.48 -12.79 -5.41
CA GLY A 227 7.57 -13.39 -4.65
C GLY A 227 7.70 -14.89 -4.94
N TRP A 228 6.58 -15.61 -5.04
CA TRP A 228 6.58 -17.02 -5.38
C TRP A 228 7.08 -17.30 -6.81
N ALA A 229 6.70 -16.46 -7.78
CA ALA A 229 7.21 -16.54 -9.15
C ALA A 229 8.71 -16.26 -9.21
N LEU A 230 9.21 -15.25 -8.47
CA LEU A 230 10.65 -14.96 -8.34
C LEU A 230 11.43 -16.14 -7.75
N LEU A 231 10.93 -16.72 -6.67
CA LEU A 231 11.57 -17.87 -6.03
C LEU A 231 11.67 -19.05 -6.98
N ARG A 232 10.60 -19.35 -7.74
CA ARG A 232 10.63 -20.40 -8.76
C ARG A 232 11.61 -20.08 -9.89
N LYS A 233 11.62 -18.83 -10.37
CA LYS A 233 12.52 -18.39 -11.44
C LYS A 233 13.99 -18.47 -11.00
N GLY A 234 14.30 -18.03 -9.77
CA GLY A 234 15.61 -18.13 -9.17
C GLY A 234 16.07 -19.58 -8.96
N ARG A 235 15.18 -20.48 -8.54
CA ARG A 235 15.48 -21.92 -8.43
C ARG A 235 15.82 -22.54 -9.78
N ARG A 236 15.04 -22.24 -10.84
CA ARG A 236 15.30 -22.73 -12.20
C ARG A 236 16.61 -22.19 -12.79
N ALA A 237 16.89 -20.92 -12.55
CA ALA A 237 18.15 -20.32 -12.95
C ALA A 237 19.35 -20.99 -12.26
N ALA A 238 19.20 -21.32 -10.97
CA ALA A 238 20.24 -22.05 -10.21
C ALA A 238 20.46 -23.49 -10.71
N THR A 239 19.47 -24.11 -11.36
CA THR A 239 19.60 -25.44 -11.98
C THR A 239 20.04 -25.39 -13.46
N GLY A 240 20.39 -24.22 -13.98
CA GLY A 240 20.86 -24.06 -15.37
C GLY A 240 19.76 -24.09 -16.44
N GLU A 241 18.47 -24.13 -16.05
CA GLU A 241 17.37 -24.02 -16.99
C GLU A 241 17.16 -22.56 -17.43
N ARG A 242 16.95 -22.32 -18.72
CA ARG A 242 16.57 -20.99 -19.23
C ARG A 242 15.31 -20.52 -18.51
N ALA A 243 15.43 -19.39 -17.81
CA ALA A 243 14.39 -18.81 -16.98
C ALA A 243 13.30 -18.14 -17.83
N GLY A 244 12.55 -18.92 -18.62
CA GLY A 244 11.38 -18.42 -19.36
C GLY A 244 10.21 -18.02 -18.44
N PRO A 245 9.17 -17.36 -18.97
CA PRO A 245 7.98 -17.04 -18.22
C PRO A 245 7.35 -18.32 -17.63
N PRO A 246 6.78 -18.26 -16.41
CA PRO A 246 6.16 -19.43 -15.79
C PRO A 246 5.01 -19.92 -16.66
N GLU A 247 4.88 -21.24 -16.81
CA GLU A 247 3.81 -21.81 -17.61
C GLU A 247 2.42 -21.33 -17.15
N PRO A 248 1.56 -20.92 -18.09
CA PRO A 248 0.22 -20.47 -17.75
C PRO A 248 -0.62 -21.64 -17.23
N PRO A 249 -1.48 -21.42 -16.22
CA PRO A 249 -2.39 -22.45 -15.72
C PRO A 249 -3.29 -23.04 -16.84
N SER A 250 -3.71 -24.30 -16.67
CA SER A 250 -4.55 -25.01 -17.65
C SER A 250 -5.79 -24.24 -18.10
N TRP A 251 -6.46 -23.54 -17.20
CA TRP A 251 -7.65 -22.75 -17.52
C TRP A 251 -7.36 -21.52 -18.40
N VAL A 252 -6.15 -20.96 -18.33
CA VAL A 252 -5.73 -19.85 -19.20
C VAL A 252 -5.47 -20.39 -20.60
N ARG A 253 -4.84 -21.56 -20.69
CA ARG A 253 -4.61 -22.26 -21.96
C ARG A 253 -5.92 -22.69 -22.62
N ALA A 254 -6.86 -23.23 -21.84
CA ALA A 254 -8.19 -23.57 -22.33
C ALA A 254 -8.91 -22.33 -22.88
N TYR A 255 -8.89 -21.21 -22.15
CA TYR A 255 -9.46 -19.96 -22.65
C TYR A 255 -8.77 -19.49 -23.94
N ALA A 256 -7.44 -19.55 -24.03
CA ALA A 256 -6.72 -19.16 -25.24
C ALA A 256 -7.13 -20.02 -26.45
N ALA A 257 -7.17 -21.34 -26.28
CA ALA A 257 -7.59 -22.27 -27.34
C ALA A 257 -9.05 -22.05 -27.78
N GLU A 258 -9.97 -21.90 -26.83
CA GLU A 258 -11.39 -21.64 -27.10
C GLU A 258 -11.64 -20.32 -27.86
N ASN A 259 -10.73 -19.36 -27.75
CA ASN A 259 -10.86 -18.03 -28.37
C ASN A 259 -9.91 -17.85 -29.58
N GLY A 260 -9.33 -18.93 -30.10
CA GLY A 260 -8.45 -18.89 -31.28
C GLY A 260 -7.14 -18.13 -31.07
N LEU A 261 -6.65 -18.08 -29.82
CA LEU A 261 -5.38 -17.45 -29.44
C LEU A 261 -4.24 -18.47 -29.37
N ASP A 262 -4.28 -19.48 -30.24
CA ASP A 262 -3.26 -20.52 -30.30
C ASP A 262 -1.91 -19.93 -30.77
N GLY A 263 -0.86 -20.22 -30.01
CA GLY A 263 0.47 -19.62 -30.25
C GLY A 263 0.65 -18.20 -29.72
N ALA A 264 -0.37 -17.62 -29.07
CA ALA A 264 -0.24 -16.32 -28.41
C ALA A 264 0.78 -16.37 -27.26
N THR A 265 1.49 -15.26 -27.05
CA THR A 265 2.41 -15.15 -25.92
C THR A 265 1.64 -14.81 -24.64
N ILE A 266 1.77 -15.66 -23.62
CA ILE A 266 1.04 -15.50 -22.36
C ILE A 266 2.00 -15.07 -21.27
N LEU A 267 1.85 -13.84 -20.80
CA LEU A 267 2.65 -13.26 -19.74
C LEU A 267 1.82 -13.15 -18.46
N PRO A 268 2.28 -13.69 -17.32
CA PRO A 268 1.63 -13.41 -16.05
C PRO A 268 1.64 -11.90 -15.80
N SER A 269 0.49 -11.33 -15.44
CA SER A 269 0.38 -9.89 -15.22
C SER A 269 -0.65 -9.49 -14.16
N TYR A 270 -0.64 -8.23 -13.75
CA TYR A 270 -1.66 -7.66 -12.89
C TYR A 270 -2.03 -6.24 -13.31
N VAL A 271 -3.24 -5.81 -12.93
CA VAL A 271 -3.76 -4.47 -13.20
C VAL A 271 -4.24 -3.85 -11.91
N PHE A 272 -3.88 -2.59 -11.65
CA PHE A 272 -4.47 -1.82 -10.54
C PHE A 272 -5.89 -1.39 -10.85
N ARG A 273 -6.17 -1.09 -12.11
CA ARG A 273 -7.48 -0.66 -12.60
C ARG A 273 -7.61 -1.00 -14.08
N ALA A 274 -8.64 -1.75 -14.42
CA ALA A 274 -9.05 -1.99 -15.80
C ALA A 274 -10.58 -1.90 -15.91
N PRO A 275 -11.11 -1.29 -16.99
CA PRO A 275 -12.52 -1.44 -17.35
C PRO A 275 -12.93 -2.92 -17.37
N GLU A 276 -14.18 -3.23 -17.03
CA GLU A 276 -14.80 -4.58 -17.07
C GLU A 276 -14.27 -5.61 -16.03
N VAL A 277 -12.98 -5.51 -15.69
CA VAL A 277 -12.27 -6.44 -14.82
C VAL A 277 -12.16 -5.92 -13.36
N GLY A 278 -12.17 -4.59 -13.18
CA GLY A 278 -12.24 -3.93 -11.87
C GLY A 278 -10.88 -3.47 -11.33
N ARG A 279 -10.76 -3.42 -9.99
CA ARG A 279 -9.57 -2.93 -9.28
C ARG A 279 -8.70 -4.05 -8.70
N CYS A 280 -7.38 -3.88 -8.78
CA CYS A 280 -6.34 -4.71 -8.18
C CYS A 280 -6.53 -6.21 -8.48
N ARG A 281 -6.26 -6.61 -9.73
CA ARG A 281 -6.47 -7.98 -10.22
C ARG A 281 -5.16 -8.59 -10.74
N ALA A 282 -4.82 -9.79 -10.27
CA ALA A 282 -3.83 -10.65 -10.91
C ALA A 282 -4.48 -11.45 -12.03
N GLY A 283 -3.75 -11.67 -13.12
CA GLY A 283 -4.22 -12.33 -14.32
C GLY A 283 -3.07 -12.69 -15.24
N HIS A 284 -3.36 -12.74 -16.54
CA HIS A 284 -2.40 -12.97 -17.60
C HIS A 284 -2.70 -12.03 -18.75
N LEU A 285 -1.65 -11.44 -19.30
CA LEU A 285 -1.68 -10.70 -20.56
C LEU A 285 -1.41 -11.70 -21.67
N ILE A 286 -2.36 -11.86 -22.57
CA ILE A 286 -2.27 -12.72 -23.76
C ILE A 286 -2.10 -11.78 -24.95
N LEU A 287 -0.94 -11.87 -25.59
CA LEU A 287 -0.60 -11.14 -26.81
C LEU A 287 -0.81 -12.09 -27.98
N GLY A 288 -2.01 -12.03 -28.59
CA GLY A 288 -2.32 -12.71 -29.85
C GLY A 288 -2.06 -11.79 -31.04
N ARG A 289 -2.08 -12.35 -32.26
CA ARG A 289 -1.88 -11.57 -33.50
C ARG A 289 -2.96 -10.51 -33.68
N ASP A 290 -4.23 -10.91 -33.64
CA ASP A 290 -5.35 -10.01 -33.98
C ASP A 290 -5.96 -9.31 -32.75
N ARG A 291 -5.58 -9.70 -31.53
CA ARG A 291 -6.11 -9.11 -30.30
C ARG A 291 -5.22 -9.33 -29.09
N THR A 292 -5.27 -8.37 -28.18
CA THR A 292 -4.66 -8.42 -26.86
C THR A 292 -5.71 -8.65 -25.78
N VAL A 293 -5.48 -9.60 -24.88
CA VAL A 293 -6.42 -9.95 -23.81
C VAL A 293 -5.77 -9.88 -22.43
N PHE A 294 -6.36 -9.14 -21.49
CA PHE A 294 -6.04 -9.30 -20.07
C PHE A 294 -7.08 -10.21 -19.40
N LEU A 295 -6.66 -11.41 -19.03
CA LEU A 295 -7.53 -12.45 -18.47
C LEU A 295 -7.30 -12.62 -16.95
N THR A 296 -8.36 -12.56 -16.16
CA THR A 296 -8.34 -12.80 -14.71
C THR A 296 -9.46 -13.75 -14.27
N ARG A 297 -9.45 -14.12 -12.99
CA ARG A 297 -10.56 -14.82 -12.33
C ARG A 297 -11.13 -13.98 -11.20
N VAL A 298 -12.46 -13.89 -11.16
CA VAL A 298 -13.20 -13.27 -10.06
C VAL A 298 -14.19 -14.29 -9.52
N MET A 299 -14.05 -14.68 -8.24
CA MET A 299 -14.92 -15.67 -7.59
C MET A 299 -15.11 -16.91 -8.48
N PHE A 300 -13.99 -17.45 -9.00
CA PHE A 300 -13.91 -18.61 -9.91
C PHE A 300 -14.34 -18.41 -11.37
N ARG A 301 -15.04 -17.33 -11.73
CA ARG A 301 -15.42 -17.06 -13.12
C ARG A 301 -14.31 -16.31 -13.87
N PRO A 302 -13.95 -16.71 -15.11
CA PRO A 302 -13.03 -15.95 -15.94
C PRO A 302 -13.66 -14.60 -16.30
N ARG A 303 -12.83 -13.55 -16.29
CA ARG A 303 -13.16 -12.23 -16.82
C ARG A 303 -12.00 -11.77 -17.69
N ALA A 304 -12.32 -11.29 -18.88
CA ALA A 304 -11.36 -10.78 -19.83
C ALA A 304 -11.63 -9.30 -20.10
N LEU A 305 -10.56 -8.53 -20.23
CA LEU A 305 -10.58 -7.28 -20.99
C LEU A 305 -9.99 -7.63 -22.35
N VAL A 306 -10.81 -7.57 -23.40
CA VAL A 306 -10.40 -7.87 -24.77
C VAL A 306 -10.21 -6.56 -25.51
N VAL A 307 -9.04 -6.40 -26.13
CA VAL A 307 -8.72 -5.27 -26.99
C VAL A 307 -8.35 -5.83 -28.35
N GLU A 308 -9.29 -5.71 -29.29
CA GLU A 308 -9.05 -6.03 -30.70
C GLU A 308 -7.97 -5.10 -31.27
N GLU A 309 -7.16 -5.62 -32.19
CA GLU A 309 -6.01 -4.91 -32.74
C GLU A 309 -6.42 -3.64 -33.50
N ASP A 310 -7.53 -3.66 -34.24
CA ASP A 310 -8.10 -2.52 -34.96
C ASP A 310 -8.45 -1.34 -34.04
N ARG A 311 -8.71 -1.62 -32.77
CA ARG A 311 -9.01 -0.62 -31.73
C ARG A 311 -7.76 -0.20 -30.96
N LEU A 312 -6.67 -0.94 -31.04
CA LEU A 312 -5.43 -0.63 -30.35
C LEU A 312 -4.77 0.58 -31.02
N SER A 313 -4.70 1.69 -30.31
CA SER A 313 -4.15 2.96 -30.83
C SER A 313 -2.68 3.14 -30.46
N ARG A 314 -2.23 2.55 -29.35
CA ARG A 314 -0.83 2.64 -28.89
C ARG A 314 -0.51 1.51 -27.92
N VAL A 315 0.70 0.99 -28.01
CA VAL A 315 1.32 0.15 -26.97
C VAL A 315 2.57 0.85 -26.47
N GLY A 316 2.63 1.09 -25.16
CA GLY A 316 3.81 1.66 -24.49
C GLY A 316 4.47 0.63 -23.58
N TYR A 317 5.79 0.52 -23.64
CA TYR A 317 6.56 -0.29 -22.69
C TYR A 317 7.41 0.62 -21.79
N ALA A 318 7.22 0.47 -20.48
CA ALA A 318 7.99 1.14 -19.46
C ALA A 318 8.79 0.13 -18.65
N ASP A 319 10.08 0.40 -18.60
CA ASP A 319 11.02 -0.29 -17.74
C ASP A 319 11.28 0.57 -16.50
N THR A 320 10.92 0.06 -15.33
CA THR A 320 11.28 0.67 -14.06
C THR A 320 12.18 -0.29 -13.28
N THR A 321 12.95 0.26 -12.34
CA THR A 321 13.83 -0.53 -11.45
C THR A 321 13.15 -1.73 -10.76
N THR A 322 11.83 -1.69 -10.54
CA THR A 322 11.09 -2.72 -9.82
C THR A 322 10.00 -3.42 -10.63
N ASN A 323 9.51 -2.81 -11.72
CA ASN A 323 8.41 -3.34 -12.52
C ASN A 323 8.61 -3.13 -14.02
N ARG A 324 8.08 -4.06 -14.81
CA ARG A 324 7.86 -3.88 -16.24
C ARG A 324 6.39 -3.62 -16.48
N VAL A 325 6.07 -2.59 -17.26
CA VAL A 325 4.68 -2.19 -17.51
C VAL A 325 4.42 -2.05 -18.99
N VAL A 326 3.38 -2.73 -19.45
CA VAL A 326 2.81 -2.58 -20.78
C VAL A 326 1.56 -1.73 -20.65
N THR A 327 1.53 -0.61 -21.36
CA THR A 327 0.39 0.30 -21.41
C THR A 327 -0.32 0.09 -22.74
N LEU A 328 -1.58 -0.30 -22.66
CA LEU A 328 -2.44 -0.48 -23.82
C LEU A 328 -3.35 0.74 -23.91
N VAL A 329 -3.35 1.41 -25.06
CA VAL A 329 -4.30 2.48 -25.36
C VAL A 329 -5.22 2.00 -26.47
N SER A 330 -6.51 2.05 -26.22
CA SER A 330 -7.53 1.54 -27.13
C SER A 330 -8.63 2.56 -27.37
N ARG A 331 -9.18 2.60 -28.59
CA ARG A 331 -10.38 3.37 -28.90
C ARG A 331 -11.62 2.66 -28.34
N LEU A 332 -12.37 3.36 -27.49
CA LEU A 332 -13.63 2.89 -26.93
C LEU A 332 -14.75 3.02 -27.96
N ALA A 333 -15.87 2.34 -27.72
CA ALA A 333 -17.06 2.44 -28.56
C ALA A 333 -17.61 3.88 -28.69
N SER A 334 -17.36 4.73 -27.69
CA SER A 334 -17.71 6.15 -27.73
C SER A 334 -16.79 7.01 -28.62
N GLY A 335 -15.75 6.42 -29.22
CA GLY A 335 -14.71 7.13 -29.96
C GLY A 335 -13.60 7.72 -29.06
N ALA A 336 -13.81 7.77 -27.73
CA ALA A 336 -12.78 8.22 -26.79
C ALA A 336 -11.64 7.21 -26.66
N LEU A 337 -10.45 7.68 -26.31
CA LEU A 337 -9.32 6.81 -26.01
C LEU A 337 -9.37 6.36 -24.55
N GLY A 338 -9.10 5.07 -24.32
CA GLY A 338 -8.96 4.46 -22.99
C GLY A 338 -7.55 3.94 -22.79
N GLU A 339 -7.00 4.10 -21.60
CA GLU A 339 -5.64 3.67 -21.24
C GLU A 339 -5.71 2.64 -20.10
N VAL A 340 -4.99 1.52 -20.27
CA VAL A 340 -4.87 0.45 -19.27
C VAL A 340 -3.40 0.09 -19.08
N HIS A 341 -2.94 0.14 -17.83
CA HIS A 341 -1.58 -0.27 -17.46
C HIS A 341 -1.58 -1.71 -16.94
N VAL A 342 -0.86 -2.57 -17.64
CA VAL A 342 -0.68 -3.98 -17.32
C VAL A 342 0.74 -4.19 -16.81
N TYR A 343 0.85 -4.51 -15.53
CA TYR A 343 2.12 -4.72 -14.86
C TYR A 343 2.49 -6.19 -14.96
N LEU A 344 3.69 -6.49 -15.42
CA LEU A 344 4.10 -7.87 -15.65
C LEU A 344 4.72 -8.46 -14.38
N PHE A 345 4.35 -9.70 -14.06
CA PHE A 345 5.07 -10.50 -13.06
C PHE A 345 6.51 -10.68 -13.55
N PRO A 346 7.48 -10.83 -12.66
CA PRO A 346 8.88 -10.53 -12.94
C PRO A 346 9.37 -11.18 -14.22
N ALA A 347 9.38 -10.36 -15.26
CA ALA A 347 9.78 -10.66 -16.61
C ALA A 347 11.05 -9.86 -16.87
N LEU A 348 12.03 -10.50 -17.51
CA LEU A 348 13.21 -9.78 -17.97
C LEU A 348 12.79 -8.83 -19.09
N GLU A 349 13.51 -7.72 -19.25
CA GLU A 349 13.22 -6.76 -20.33
C GLU A 349 13.15 -7.47 -21.69
N GLU A 350 14.14 -8.33 -21.97
CA GLU A 350 14.22 -9.12 -23.21
C GLU A 350 12.97 -9.99 -23.43
N GLU A 351 12.48 -10.67 -22.38
CA GLU A 351 11.26 -11.51 -22.47
C GLU A 351 10.06 -10.69 -22.92
N VAL A 352 9.91 -9.47 -22.37
CA VAL A 352 8.78 -8.59 -22.68
C VAL A 352 8.93 -7.99 -24.07
N THR A 353 10.13 -7.52 -24.43
CA THR A 353 10.34 -6.86 -25.72
C THR A 353 10.21 -7.84 -26.87
N THR A 354 10.74 -9.07 -26.73
CA THR A 354 10.55 -10.13 -27.73
C THR A 354 9.09 -10.53 -27.85
N ALA A 355 8.35 -10.63 -26.73
CA ALA A 355 6.92 -10.92 -26.75
C ALA A 355 6.09 -9.83 -27.46
N LEU A 356 6.44 -8.55 -27.23
CA LEU A 356 5.78 -7.42 -27.87
C LEU A 356 6.11 -7.37 -29.36
N GLU A 357 7.36 -7.59 -29.75
CA GLU A 357 7.78 -7.59 -31.15
C GLU A 357 7.12 -8.73 -31.95
N ALA A 358 6.93 -9.90 -31.33
CA ALA A 358 6.24 -11.02 -31.96
C ALA A 358 4.70 -10.87 -32.00
N GLY A 359 4.13 -10.15 -31.03
CA GLY A 359 2.67 -10.02 -30.86
C GLY A 359 2.06 -8.75 -31.45
N LEU A 360 2.87 -7.81 -31.94
CA LEU A 360 2.42 -6.54 -32.52
C LEU A 360 2.79 -6.45 -34.00
N ASP A 361 2.39 -7.47 -34.77
CA ASP A 361 2.47 -7.42 -36.23
C ASP A 361 1.65 -6.22 -36.74
N GLY A 362 2.09 -5.51 -37.78
CA GLY A 362 1.42 -4.29 -38.27
C GLY A 362 1.61 -3.01 -37.43
N PHE A 363 2.32 -3.07 -36.30
CA PHE A 363 2.71 -1.88 -35.53
C PHE A 363 4.12 -1.41 -35.88
N VAL A 364 4.32 -0.09 -35.84
CA VAL A 364 5.62 0.54 -36.08
C VAL A 364 6.12 1.17 -34.79
N ARG A 365 7.39 0.93 -34.48
CA ARG A 365 8.07 1.57 -33.35
C ARG A 365 8.38 3.03 -33.69
N VAL A 366 7.99 3.93 -32.81
CA VAL A 366 8.16 5.39 -32.99
C VAL A 366 9.00 6.00 -31.86
N ARG A 367 9.59 7.16 -32.13
CA ARG A 367 10.25 8.00 -31.11
C ARG A 367 9.25 8.38 -30.03
N VAL A 368 9.67 8.36 -28.77
CA VAL A 368 8.74 8.46 -27.63
C VAL A 368 8.10 9.84 -27.53
N GLU A 369 8.85 10.90 -27.85
CA GLU A 369 8.39 12.29 -27.81
C GLU A 369 7.68 12.74 -29.12
N SER A 370 7.50 11.83 -30.09
CA SER A 370 6.96 12.16 -31.40
C SER A 370 5.48 12.56 -31.38
N PRO A 371 5.02 13.41 -32.33
CA PRO A 371 3.60 13.68 -32.53
C PRO A 371 2.76 12.40 -32.69
N SER A 372 3.27 11.42 -33.44
CA SER A 372 2.61 10.11 -33.63
C SER A 372 2.39 9.37 -32.29
N ALA A 373 3.39 9.37 -31.41
CA ALA A 373 3.29 8.74 -30.09
C ALA A 373 2.29 9.46 -29.16
N ARG A 374 2.22 10.80 -29.24
CA ARG A 374 1.35 11.64 -28.39
C ARG A 374 -0.11 11.66 -28.86
N ALA A 375 -0.36 11.71 -30.17
CA ALA A 375 -1.72 11.77 -30.72
C ALA A 375 -2.58 10.58 -30.29
N ALA A 376 -1.97 9.42 -30.07
CA ALA A 376 -2.63 8.21 -29.62
C ALA A 376 -2.88 8.14 -28.10
N LEU A 377 -2.68 9.23 -27.35
CA LEU A 377 -2.92 9.29 -25.90
C LEU A 377 -4.24 10.01 -25.56
N PRO A 378 -5.08 9.47 -24.66
CA PRO A 378 -6.31 10.13 -24.23
C PRO A 378 -6.06 11.51 -23.64
N GLY A 379 -5.03 11.62 -22.79
CA GLY A 379 -4.73 12.87 -22.14
C GLY A 379 -4.21 13.95 -23.08
N PHE A 380 -3.54 13.57 -24.17
CA PHE A 380 -3.09 14.52 -25.18
C PHE A 380 -4.26 15.02 -26.00
N ALA A 381 -5.16 14.13 -26.44
CA ALA A 381 -6.36 14.49 -27.19
C ALA A 381 -7.31 15.43 -26.42
N ASP A 382 -7.49 15.18 -25.11
CA ASP A 382 -8.46 15.91 -24.29
C ASP A 382 -7.88 17.08 -23.48
N ARG A 383 -6.58 17.40 -23.59
CA ARG A 383 -5.87 18.34 -22.70
C ARG A 383 -6.46 19.75 -22.63
N GLU A 384 -7.12 20.21 -23.68
CA GLU A 384 -7.70 21.56 -23.74
C GLU A 384 -9.11 21.63 -23.14
N ARG A 385 -9.84 20.52 -23.12
CA ARG A 385 -11.25 20.44 -22.71
C ARG A 385 -11.42 19.79 -21.33
N SER A 386 -10.42 19.04 -20.87
CA SER A 386 -10.49 18.25 -19.64
C SER A 386 -10.06 19.04 -18.40
N VAL A 387 -10.79 18.86 -17.30
CA VAL A 387 -10.34 19.34 -15.97
C VAL A 387 -9.27 18.40 -15.38
N ARG A 388 -9.20 17.15 -15.87
CA ARG A 388 -8.25 16.11 -15.43
C ARG A 388 -6.91 16.24 -16.13
N PHE A 389 -6.94 16.28 -17.46
CA PHE A 389 -5.74 16.39 -18.29
C PHE A 389 -5.47 17.85 -18.56
N GLN A 390 -4.27 18.31 -18.22
CA GLN A 390 -3.86 19.68 -18.45
C GLN A 390 -2.71 19.74 -19.46
N PRO A 391 -2.56 20.86 -20.19
CA PRO A 391 -1.40 21.08 -21.04
C PRO A 391 -0.08 21.00 -20.26
N SER A 392 1.00 20.62 -20.93
CA SER A 392 2.33 20.45 -20.32
C SER A 392 2.85 21.70 -19.63
N GLU A 393 2.48 22.90 -20.11
CA GLU A 393 2.89 24.19 -19.53
C GLU A 393 2.37 24.37 -18.10
N LYS A 394 1.26 23.70 -17.76
CA LYS A 394 0.68 23.73 -16.41
C LYS A 394 1.40 22.82 -15.42
N ALA A 395 2.35 21.98 -15.86
CA ALA A 395 3.12 21.12 -14.95
C ALA A 395 3.88 21.92 -13.88
N GLY A 396 4.19 23.19 -14.16
CA GLY A 396 4.95 24.08 -13.29
C GLY A 396 6.45 23.83 -13.38
N SER A 397 7.22 24.64 -12.64
CA SER A 397 8.68 24.52 -12.60
C SER A 397 9.11 23.47 -11.58
N LEU A 398 9.73 22.39 -12.05
CA LEU A 398 10.28 21.35 -11.17
C LEU A 398 11.32 21.93 -10.20
N ARG A 399 12.10 22.93 -10.64
CA ARG A 399 13.06 23.65 -9.82
C ARG A 399 12.37 24.37 -8.65
N LEU A 400 11.33 25.16 -8.93
CA LEU A 400 10.56 25.86 -7.89
C LEU A 400 9.91 24.87 -6.91
N GLN A 401 9.30 23.82 -7.44
CA GLN A 401 8.65 22.78 -6.63
C GLN A 401 9.65 22.04 -5.72
N GLY A 402 10.84 21.74 -6.24
CA GLY A 402 11.95 21.16 -5.48
C GLY A 402 12.42 22.08 -4.35
N ILE A 403 12.68 23.36 -4.67
CA ILE A 403 13.10 24.38 -3.70
C ILE A 403 12.05 24.53 -2.59
N LEU A 404 10.77 24.68 -2.93
CA LEU A 404 9.71 24.83 -1.93
C LEU A 404 9.59 23.61 -1.01
N THR A 405 9.74 22.40 -1.54
CA THR A 405 9.70 21.17 -0.74
C THR A 405 10.87 21.11 0.23
N ILE A 406 12.09 21.35 -0.25
CA ILE A 406 13.31 21.26 0.57
C ILE A 406 13.36 22.40 1.59
N ALA A 407 13.14 23.64 1.17
CA ALA A 407 13.19 24.80 2.04
C ALA A 407 12.13 24.73 3.15
N ALA A 408 10.89 24.35 2.83
CA ALA A 408 9.85 24.19 3.85
C ALA A 408 10.16 23.06 4.84
N ALA A 409 10.71 21.94 4.36
CA ALA A 409 11.13 20.85 5.23
C ALA A 409 12.29 21.26 6.16
N ILE A 410 13.26 22.03 5.66
CA ILE A 410 14.37 22.56 6.47
C ILE A 410 13.86 23.61 7.46
N ILE A 411 13.12 24.63 7.01
CA ILE A 411 12.64 25.71 7.87
C ILE A 411 11.68 25.17 8.92
N GLY A 412 10.65 24.42 8.51
CA GLY A 412 9.68 23.83 9.43
C GLY A 412 10.33 22.81 10.37
N GLY A 413 11.20 21.95 9.83
CA GLY A 413 11.94 20.96 10.62
C GLY A 413 12.90 21.59 11.62
N VAL A 414 13.71 22.57 11.23
CA VAL A 414 14.67 23.23 12.14
C VAL A 414 13.95 24.09 13.18
N LEU A 415 12.99 24.93 12.77
CA LEU A 415 12.27 25.82 13.69
C LEU A 415 11.42 25.07 14.72
N SER A 416 10.93 23.87 14.37
CA SER A 416 10.17 23.01 15.30
C SER A 416 11.04 22.01 16.05
N GLY A 417 12.37 22.03 15.88
CA GLY A 417 13.25 21.00 16.42
C GLY A 417 12.94 19.59 15.91
N GLY A 418 12.33 19.46 14.73
CA GLY A 418 11.95 18.22 14.08
C GLY A 418 10.56 17.69 14.47
N VAL A 419 9.82 18.40 15.32
CA VAL A 419 8.46 18.01 15.72
C VAL A 419 7.49 18.11 14.54
N PHE A 420 7.69 19.07 13.63
CA PHE A 420 6.88 19.27 12.44
C PHE A 420 7.75 19.44 11.21
N VAL A 421 7.69 18.49 10.29
CA VAL A 421 8.40 18.53 9.01
C VAL A 421 7.34 18.56 7.90
N PRO A 422 7.13 19.70 7.22
CA PRO A 422 6.17 19.81 6.12
C PRO A 422 6.47 18.82 5.00
N ILE A 423 5.49 18.02 4.62
CA ILE A 423 5.61 17.04 3.53
C ILE A 423 4.96 17.58 2.26
N GLY A 424 5.73 17.60 1.17
CA GLY A 424 5.22 17.84 -0.18
C GLY A 424 4.80 19.28 -0.44
N THR A 425 5.42 20.27 0.21
CA THR A 425 5.10 21.70 0.00
C THR A 425 5.23 22.14 -1.46
N GLY A 426 6.13 21.53 -2.24
CA GLY A 426 6.23 21.77 -3.68
C GLY A 426 4.96 21.49 -4.47
N TYR A 427 4.06 20.64 -3.99
CA TYR A 427 2.77 20.41 -4.65
C TYR A 427 1.90 21.65 -4.75
N PHE A 428 2.07 22.64 -3.87
CA PHE A 428 1.32 23.91 -3.95
C PHE A 428 1.73 24.77 -5.15
N ALA A 429 2.94 24.57 -5.69
CA ALA A 429 3.39 25.18 -6.95
C ALA A 429 3.17 24.26 -8.16
N SER A 430 2.18 23.36 -8.08
CA SER A 430 1.82 22.40 -9.13
C SER A 430 0.29 22.23 -9.23
N PRO A 431 -0.24 21.60 -10.29
CA PRO A 431 -1.67 21.26 -10.40
C PRO A 431 -2.19 20.30 -9.32
N PHE A 432 -1.29 19.76 -8.49
CA PHE A 432 -1.54 18.72 -7.50
C PHE A 432 -1.66 19.25 -6.06
N TRP A 433 -2.09 20.50 -5.85
CA TRP A 433 -2.20 21.13 -4.52
C TRP A 433 -2.90 20.26 -3.45
N ARG A 434 -3.88 19.43 -3.84
CA ARG A 434 -4.56 18.48 -2.95
C ARG A 434 -3.60 17.45 -2.33
N ARG A 435 -2.58 17.02 -3.06
CA ARG A 435 -1.51 16.13 -2.55
C ARG A 435 -0.66 16.85 -1.52
N GLY A 436 -0.39 18.15 -1.73
CA GLY A 436 0.26 19.02 -0.74
C GLY A 436 -0.53 19.10 0.56
N LEU A 437 -1.85 19.31 0.47
CA LEU A 437 -2.73 19.30 1.65
C LEU A 437 -2.67 17.97 2.40
N ILE A 438 -2.73 16.83 1.69
CA ILE A 438 -2.60 15.50 2.30
C ILE A 438 -1.24 15.33 2.98
N GLY A 439 -0.15 15.76 2.33
CA GLY A 439 1.20 15.74 2.91
C GLY A 439 1.28 16.55 4.21
N TRP A 440 0.67 17.75 4.24
CA TRP A 440 0.61 18.58 5.43
C TRP A 440 -0.24 17.96 6.56
N LEU A 441 -1.37 17.33 6.23
CA LEU A 441 -2.15 16.56 7.21
C LEU A 441 -1.35 15.38 7.78
N LEU A 442 -0.58 14.68 6.95
CA LEU A 442 0.35 13.63 7.40
C LEU A 442 1.45 14.22 8.30
N SER A 443 1.94 15.41 7.99
CA SER A 443 2.94 16.10 8.82
C SER A 443 2.38 16.40 10.21
N GLY A 444 1.15 16.93 10.28
CA GLY A 444 0.45 17.16 11.54
C GLY A 444 0.17 15.87 12.30
N TYR A 445 -0.21 14.79 11.61
CA TYR A 445 -0.37 13.47 12.21
C TYR A 445 0.95 12.96 12.84
N LEU A 446 2.07 13.09 12.14
CA LEU A 446 3.38 12.71 12.68
C LEU A 446 3.74 13.55 13.92
N SER A 447 3.47 14.85 13.90
CA SER A 447 3.65 15.72 15.07
C SER A 447 2.82 15.27 16.26
N LEU A 448 1.54 14.91 16.05
CA LEU A 448 0.70 14.35 17.10
C LEU A 448 1.25 13.03 17.63
N CYS A 449 1.86 12.19 16.79
CA CYS A 449 2.53 10.97 17.24
C CYS A 449 3.75 11.29 18.11
N VAL A 450 4.55 12.30 17.75
CA VAL A 450 5.68 12.75 18.58
C VAL A 450 5.19 13.27 19.94
N LEU A 451 4.16 14.11 19.94
CA LEU A 451 3.59 14.67 21.17
C LEU A 451 2.96 13.58 22.05
N GLY A 452 2.15 12.70 21.46
CA GLY A 452 1.49 11.59 22.17
C GLY A 452 2.46 10.53 22.69
N THR A 453 3.68 10.48 22.17
CA THR A 453 4.76 9.60 22.66
C THR A 453 5.77 10.33 23.55
N MET A 454 5.46 11.55 23.99
CA MET A 454 6.32 12.40 24.82
C MET A 454 7.73 12.58 24.23
N GLY A 455 7.83 12.70 22.89
CA GLY A 455 9.08 12.92 22.18
C GLY A 455 9.84 11.64 21.78
N ILE A 456 9.46 10.46 22.27
CA ILE A 456 10.14 9.19 21.92
C ILE A 456 10.00 8.89 20.41
N GLY A 457 8.87 9.26 19.81
CA GLY A 457 8.60 9.11 18.37
C GLY A 457 9.37 10.05 17.44
N TRP A 458 10.12 11.01 17.99
CA TRP A 458 10.74 12.09 17.23
C TRP A 458 11.67 11.61 16.10
N PRO A 459 12.64 10.70 16.33
CA PRO A 459 13.56 10.29 15.25
C PRO A 459 12.84 9.62 14.08
N ALA A 460 11.80 8.82 14.37
CA ALA A 460 11.02 8.13 13.36
C ALA A 460 10.11 9.09 12.58
N ALA A 461 9.50 10.06 13.26
CA ALA A 461 8.67 11.08 12.62
C ALA A 461 9.50 11.92 11.63
N VAL A 462 10.68 12.36 12.05
CA VAL A 462 11.62 13.10 11.17
C VAL A 462 12.01 12.23 9.97
N LEU A 463 12.46 11.01 10.22
CA LEU A 463 12.88 10.09 9.15
C LEU A 463 11.75 9.83 8.15
N TYR A 464 10.53 9.55 8.63
CA TYR A 464 9.38 9.27 7.78
C TYR A 464 8.96 10.49 6.98
N ALA A 465 8.97 11.69 7.58
CA ALA A 465 8.68 12.92 6.87
C ALA A 465 9.73 13.24 5.80
N SER A 466 11.02 13.01 6.07
CA SER A 466 12.09 13.14 5.07
C SER A 466 11.89 12.19 3.90
N LEU A 467 11.52 10.94 4.17
CA LEU A 467 11.25 9.94 3.14
C LEU A 467 10.02 10.25 2.31
N LEU A 468 8.93 10.72 2.94
CA LEU A 468 7.74 11.15 2.23
C LEU A 468 8.00 12.39 1.37
N ASN A 469 8.89 13.29 1.80
CA ASN A 469 9.38 14.38 0.95
C ASN A 469 10.17 13.86 -0.25
N ALA A 470 11.02 12.84 -0.09
CA ALA A 470 11.69 12.20 -1.21
C ALA A 470 10.69 11.54 -2.20
N VAL A 471 9.64 10.90 -1.68
CA VAL A 471 8.54 10.35 -2.51
C VAL A 471 7.78 11.46 -3.23
N ALA A 472 7.48 12.57 -2.55
CA ALA A 472 6.79 13.72 -3.13
C ALA A 472 7.62 14.35 -4.27
N LEU A 473 8.93 14.53 -4.06
CA LEU A 473 9.86 14.99 -5.09
C LEU A 473 9.88 14.04 -6.28
N ARG A 474 9.99 12.73 -6.03
CA ARG A 474 9.95 11.71 -7.10
C ARG A 474 8.65 11.77 -7.92
N ASP A 475 7.50 11.94 -7.26
CA ASP A 475 6.22 12.11 -7.94
C ASP A 475 6.18 13.37 -8.79
N LEU A 476 6.63 14.51 -8.25
CA LEU A 476 6.73 15.77 -9.01
C LEU A 476 7.63 15.62 -10.24
N THR A 477 8.82 15.00 -10.09
CA THR A 477 9.73 14.74 -11.21
C THR A 477 9.09 13.83 -12.26
N ARG A 478 8.41 12.75 -11.86
CA ARG A 478 7.75 11.85 -12.82
C ARG A 478 6.60 12.53 -13.56
N ASN A 479 5.85 13.41 -12.90
CA ASN A 479 4.81 14.18 -13.57
C ASN A 479 5.42 15.20 -14.55
N ALA A 480 6.54 15.83 -14.22
CA ALA A 480 7.26 16.70 -15.14
C ALA A 480 7.81 15.93 -16.36
N LEU A 481 8.41 14.75 -16.14
CA LEU A 481 8.90 13.89 -17.21
C LEU A 481 7.76 13.42 -18.11
N LYS A 482 6.63 12.97 -17.54
CA LYS A 482 5.44 12.60 -18.31
C LYS A 482 4.89 13.79 -19.09
N ALA A 483 4.85 14.98 -18.50
CA ALA A 483 4.38 16.18 -19.19
C ALA A 483 5.24 16.51 -20.42
N ARG A 484 6.56 16.38 -20.29
CA ARG A 484 7.49 16.55 -21.42
C ARG A 484 7.30 15.47 -22.49
N VAL A 485 7.29 14.20 -22.09
CA VAL A 485 7.28 13.07 -23.03
C VAL A 485 5.91 12.91 -23.69
N ASP A 486 4.85 12.80 -22.89
CA ASP A 486 3.49 12.55 -23.36
C ASP A 486 2.73 13.85 -23.75
N GLY A 487 3.27 15.03 -23.42
CA GLY A 487 2.68 16.33 -23.81
C GLY A 487 1.49 16.81 -22.95
N PHE A 488 1.23 16.17 -21.80
CA PHE A 488 0.16 16.56 -20.89
C PHE A 488 0.41 16.12 -19.44
N VAL A 489 -0.32 16.74 -18.51
CA VAL A 489 -0.33 16.40 -17.08
C VAL A 489 -1.65 15.71 -16.72
N ASP A 490 -1.60 14.51 -16.14
CA ASP A 490 -2.79 13.88 -15.55
C ASP A 490 -2.87 14.18 -14.05
N ARG A 491 -3.81 15.04 -13.64
CA ARG A 491 -4.01 15.42 -12.23
C ARG A 491 -4.31 14.24 -11.30
N ARG A 492 -4.80 13.12 -11.83
CA ARG A 492 -5.12 11.93 -11.05
C ARG A 492 -3.98 10.91 -10.99
N ALA A 493 -2.95 11.04 -11.82
CA ALA A 493 -1.86 10.06 -11.87
C ALA A 493 -0.84 10.33 -10.76
N TRP A 494 -0.64 9.34 -9.88
CA TRP A 494 0.41 9.36 -8.86
C TRP A 494 1.54 8.44 -9.28
N LEU A 495 2.78 8.92 -9.20
CA LEU A 495 3.98 8.30 -9.75
C LEU A 495 3.75 7.76 -11.17
N PRO A 496 3.36 8.63 -12.12
CA PRO A 496 2.96 8.18 -13.44
C PRO A 496 4.06 7.40 -14.14
N ILE A 497 3.63 6.44 -14.98
CA ILE A 497 4.51 5.66 -15.83
C ILE A 497 4.82 6.46 -17.09
N VAL A 498 6.10 6.48 -17.46
CA VAL A 498 6.60 7.04 -18.71
C VAL A 498 7.11 5.88 -19.56
N ALA A 499 6.55 5.73 -20.76
CA ALA A 499 6.97 4.69 -21.68
C ALA A 499 8.36 5.01 -22.23
N SER A 500 9.24 4.02 -22.24
CA SER A 500 10.59 4.10 -22.83
C SER A 500 10.61 3.63 -24.28
N ARG A 501 9.62 2.82 -24.68
CA ARG A 501 9.41 2.35 -26.05
C ARG A 501 7.93 2.44 -26.37
N VAL A 502 7.61 2.86 -27.59
CA VAL A 502 6.24 3.07 -28.04
C VAL A 502 6.05 2.46 -29.42
N TRP A 503 4.95 1.74 -29.60
CA TRP A 503 4.47 1.22 -30.86
C TRP A 503 3.09 1.80 -31.15
N VAL A 504 2.88 2.21 -32.40
CA VAL A 504 1.60 2.69 -32.91
C VAL A 504 1.24 1.90 -34.17
N PRO A 505 -0.05 1.75 -34.53
CA PRO A 505 -0.42 1.12 -35.79
C PRO A 505 0.23 1.87 -36.95
N ALA A 506 0.62 1.17 -38.03
CA ALA A 506 1.23 1.81 -39.20
C ALA A 506 0.36 2.94 -39.79
N VAL A 507 -0.96 2.79 -39.75
CA VAL A 507 -1.95 3.81 -40.17
C VAL A 507 -1.96 5.04 -39.25
N GLY A 508 -1.51 4.90 -38.01
CA GLY A 508 -1.40 5.97 -37.02
C GLY A 508 -0.07 6.75 -37.08
N LEU A 509 0.83 6.40 -37.99
CA LEU A 509 2.09 7.12 -38.20
C LEU A 509 1.81 8.43 -38.94
N ALA A 510 2.07 9.57 -38.29
CA ALA A 510 1.83 10.89 -38.87
C ALA A 510 2.93 11.33 -39.84
N ASP A 511 4.18 10.98 -39.56
CA ASP A 511 5.36 11.30 -40.37
C ASP A 511 6.35 10.12 -40.32
N GLU A 512 6.99 9.80 -41.44
CA GLU A 512 8.06 8.80 -41.50
C GLU A 512 9.26 9.18 -40.61
N ALA A 513 9.50 10.48 -40.40
CA ALA A 513 10.52 10.95 -39.47
C ALA A 513 10.23 10.57 -38.00
N ASP A 514 8.99 10.20 -37.65
CA ASP A 514 8.64 9.75 -36.30
C ASP A 514 9.07 8.32 -36.00
N ARG A 515 9.43 7.53 -37.03
CA ARG A 515 9.92 6.16 -36.83
C ARG A 515 11.18 6.15 -35.99
N TRP A 516 11.28 5.15 -35.12
CA TRP A 516 12.47 4.94 -34.32
C TRP A 516 13.61 4.41 -35.20
N THR A 517 14.79 5.01 -35.07
CA THR A 517 16.05 4.54 -35.68
C THR A 517 17.07 4.25 -34.58
N ALA A 518 18.04 3.36 -34.87
CA ALA A 518 19.05 2.94 -33.89
C ALA A 518 19.92 4.10 -33.37
N ASP A 519 20.07 5.17 -34.16
CA ASP A 519 20.85 6.38 -33.83
C ASP A 519 20.00 7.48 -33.14
N ALA A 520 18.67 7.29 -33.03
CA ALA A 520 17.76 8.27 -32.44
C ALA A 520 17.49 7.98 -30.95
N GLU A 521 17.99 8.90 -30.13
CA GLU A 521 17.67 9.21 -28.72
C GLU A 521 18.28 8.39 -27.56
N GLU A 522 18.77 9.17 -26.59
CA GLU A 522 19.00 8.83 -25.20
C GLU A 522 17.75 8.25 -24.55
N ARG A 523 17.90 7.15 -23.82
CA ARG A 523 16.82 6.47 -23.09
C ARG A 523 16.14 7.46 -22.12
N PRO A 524 14.87 7.85 -22.32
CA PRO A 524 14.09 8.48 -21.25
C PRO A 524 13.68 7.35 -20.30
N SER A 525 14.65 6.81 -19.56
CA SER A 525 14.41 5.74 -18.61
C SER A 525 14.32 6.30 -17.20
N ASP A 526 13.44 5.71 -16.40
CA ASP A 526 13.40 5.77 -14.94
C ASP A 526 14.60 5.00 -14.35
N GLY A 527 15.81 5.35 -14.82
CA GLY A 527 17.07 4.81 -14.32
C GLY A 527 17.26 5.13 -12.84
N SER A 528 18.32 4.59 -12.23
CA SER A 528 18.70 4.94 -10.85
C SER A 528 18.66 6.45 -10.62
N TRP A 529 18.44 6.91 -9.39
CA TRP A 529 18.34 8.33 -8.97
C TRP A 529 19.32 9.31 -9.68
N ARG A 530 20.47 8.81 -10.16
CA ARG A 530 21.40 9.50 -11.07
C ARG A 530 20.76 10.06 -12.36
N ALA A 531 19.91 9.31 -13.05
CA ALA A 531 19.27 9.79 -14.30
C ALA A 531 18.30 10.94 -14.03
N ILE A 532 17.57 10.86 -12.91
CA ILE A 532 16.69 11.94 -12.44
C ILE A 532 17.50 13.19 -12.07
N MET A 533 18.63 13.02 -11.36
CA MET A 533 19.53 14.14 -11.02
C MET A 533 20.20 14.77 -12.26
N GLN A 534 20.50 13.98 -13.30
CA GLN A 534 21.03 14.51 -14.56
C GLN A 534 19.99 15.35 -15.30
N VAL A 535 18.73 14.88 -15.38
CA VAL A 535 17.64 15.65 -16.01
C VAL A 535 17.36 16.95 -15.24
N VAL A 536 17.42 16.92 -13.90
CA VAL A 536 17.28 18.13 -13.04
C VAL A 536 18.48 19.08 -13.17
N ALA A 537 19.67 18.59 -13.54
CA ALA A 537 20.83 19.44 -13.77
C ALA A 537 20.80 20.16 -15.12
N THR A 538 20.03 19.64 -16.09
CA THR A 538 19.93 20.15 -17.47
C THR A 538 18.64 20.92 -17.78
N ALA A 539 17.67 20.93 -16.87
CA ALA A 539 16.38 21.65 -16.99
C ALA A 539 16.28 22.75 -15.92
#